data_AF-A0A941CW15-F1
#
_entry.id   AF-A0A941CW15-F1
#
_cell.length_a   1.000
_cell.length_b   1.000
_cell.length_c   1.000
_cell.angle_alpha   90.00
_cell.angle_beta   90.00
_cell.angle_gamma   90.00
#
_symmetry.space_group_name_H-M   'P 1'
#
loop_
_entity.id
_entity.type
_entity.pdbx_description
1 polymer ?
#
loop_
_entity_poly.entity_id
_entity_poly.type
_entity_poly.pdbx_seq_one_letter_code
_entity_poly.pdbx_strand_id
1 'polypeptide(L)'
;KPGALPHSVVWQRAPEELRRLYDIHFKEDNRTFVLLLDYARKNGFSGTDIVTACKELTGRGVRKISPDQVKAMLHGSVQGETEETMEPPVLPAQQENIEREAVDMLEGITALMTGYNEVHDIIPTI
;
A
#
# COMPACT_ATOMS: atom_id res chain seq x y z
N LYS A 1 27.84 -6.14 21.61
CA LYS A 1 27.25 -7.00 22.67
C LYS A 1 25.73 -6.82 22.65
N PRO A 2 24.93 -7.83 22.23
CA PRO A 2 23.47 -7.69 22.04
C PRO A 2 22.59 -7.83 23.30
N GLY A 3 23.16 -7.93 24.51
CA GLY A 3 22.42 -8.17 25.76
C GLY A 3 21.93 -6.92 26.51
N ALA A 4 21.98 -5.73 25.91
CA ALA A 4 21.75 -4.46 26.61
C ALA A 4 20.31 -3.91 26.52
N LEU A 5 19.45 -4.52 25.71
CA LEU A 5 18.07 -4.03 25.49
C LEU A 5 17.26 -3.96 26.80
N PRO A 6 17.16 -5.04 27.60
CA PRO A 6 16.37 -5.03 28.83
C PRO A 6 16.87 -4.03 29.89
N HIS A 7 18.18 -3.72 29.87
CA HIS A 7 18.84 -2.84 30.83
C HIS A 7 18.99 -1.39 30.34
N SER A 8 18.53 -1.08 29.13
CA SER A 8 18.60 0.28 28.59
C SER A 8 17.54 1.17 29.23
N VAL A 9 17.95 2.35 29.69
CA VAL A 9 17.05 3.41 30.18
C VAL A 9 15.97 3.79 29.16
N VAL A 10 16.26 3.67 27.86
CA VAL A 10 15.29 3.91 26.78
C VAL A 10 14.21 2.82 26.78
N TRP A 11 14.59 1.56 27.01
CA TRP A 11 13.67 0.43 27.08
C TRP A 11 12.81 0.45 28.34
N GLN A 12 13.36 0.90 29.47
CA GLN A 12 12.61 1.12 30.71
C GLN A 12 11.58 2.26 30.63
N ARG A 13 11.68 3.12 29.61
CA ARG A 13 10.69 4.15 29.29
C ARG A 13 9.77 3.77 28.12
N ALA A 14 10.02 2.63 27.49
CA ALA A 14 9.19 2.13 26.41
C ALA A 14 7.78 1.81 26.92
N PRO A 15 6.73 2.01 26.11
CA PRO A 15 5.37 1.63 26.47
C PRO A 15 5.28 0.13 26.78
N GLU A 16 4.44 -0.23 27.76
CA GLU A 16 4.30 -1.62 28.22
C GLU A 16 3.91 -2.57 27.09
N GLU A 17 3.12 -2.08 26.13
CA GLU A 17 2.66 -2.86 24.98
C GLU A 17 3.81 -3.25 24.06
N LEU A 18 4.78 -2.35 23.87
CA LEU A 18 5.99 -2.65 23.10
C LEU A 18 6.87 -3.69 23.82
N ARG A 19 6.89 -3.66 25.16
CA ARG A 19 7.61 -4.69 25.95
C ARG A 19 6.92 -6.04 25.88
N ARG A 20 5.59 -6.07 25.97
CA ARG A 20 4.80 -7.30 25.79
C ARG A 20 5.03 -7.91 24.42
N LEU A 21 4.98 -7.09 23.39
CA LEU A 21 5.26 -7.52 22.03
C LEU A 21 6.64 -8.16 21.89
N TYR A 22 7.65 -7.51 22.46
CA TYR A 22 8.99 -8.06 22.49
C TYR A 22 9.03 -9.42 23.20
N ASP A 23 8.39 -9.57 24.37
CA ASP A 23 8.39 -10.83 25.12
C ASP A 23 7.69 -11.98 24.37
N ILE A 24 6.64 -11.67 23.60
CA ILE A 24 5.85 -12.65 22.84
C ILE A 24 6.53 -13.06 21.53
N HIS A 25 7.07 -12.11 20.77
CA HIS A 25 7.50 -12.36 19.39
C HIS A 25 9.01 -12.28 19.16
N PHE A 26 9.75 -11.58 20.03
CA PHE A 26 11.15 -11.24 19.78
C PHE A 26 12.12 -11.59 20.92
N LYS A 27 11.63 -12.20 22.01
CA LYS A 27 12.43 -12.57 23.19
C LYS A 27 13.61 -13.47 22.84
N GLU A 28 13.39 -14.41 21.92
CA GLU A 28 14.40 -15.34 21.44
C GLU A 28 15.43 -14.66 20.52
N ASP A 29 15.08 -13.53 19.90
CA ASP A 29 15.95 -12.81 18.96
C ASP A 29 15.98 -11.29 19.22
N ASN A 30 16.71 -10.96 20.27
CA ASN A 30 17.03 -9.59 20.67
C ASN A 30 17.62 -8.75 19.53
N ARG A 31 18.51 -9.35 18.73
CA ARG A 31 19.25 -8.62 17.70
C ARG A 31 18.29 -8.15 16.61
N THR A 32 17.42 -9.04 16.16
CA THR A 32 16.41 -8.75 15.15
C THR A 32 15.47 -7.62 15.59
N PHE A 33 15.07 -7.60 16.85
CA PHE A 33 14.25 -6.52 17.39
C PHE A 33 14.98 -5.17 17.47
N VAL A 34 16.27 -5.14 17.87
CA VAL A 34 17.07 -3.90 17.81
C VAL A 34 17.15 -3.39 16.38
N LEU A 35 17.36 -4.26 15.39
CA LEU A 35 17.41 -3.85 13.98
C LEU A 35 16.08 -3.27 13.52
N LEU A 36 14.95 -3.83 13.98
CA LEU A 36 13.63 -3.29 13.69
C LEU A 36 13.44 -1.89 14.31
N LEU A 37 13.87 -1.68 15.55
CA LEU A 37 13.82 -0.37 16.20
C LEU A 37 14.72 0.67 15.52
N ASP A 38 15.93 0.27 15.11
CA ASP A 38 16.85 1.14 14.36
C ASP A 38 16.26 1.51 13.00
N TYR A 39 15.66 0.54 12.30
CA TYR A 39 14.95 0.78 11.06
C TYR A 39 13.78 1.76 11.23
N ALA A 40 12.91 1.51 12.22
CA ALA A 40 11.77 2.39 12.50
C ALA A 40 12.24 3.82 12.75
N ARG A 41 13.25 4.00 13.60
CA ARG A 41 13.82 5.31 13.92
C ARG A 41 14.40 6.01 12.67
N LYS A 42 15.11 5.28 11.80
CA LYS A 42 15.67 5.84 10.56
C LYS A 42 14.60 6.31 9.57
N ASN A 43 13.44 5.66 9.58
CA ASN A 43 12.31 5.98 8.71
C ASN A 43 11.27 6.90 9.39
N GLY A 44 11.54 7.39 10.60
CA GLY A 44 10.65 8.30 11.32
C GLY A 44 9.47 7.63 12.05
N PHE A 45 9.42 6.29 12.09
CA PHE A 45 8.40 5.56 12.82
C PHE A 45 8.71 5.52 14.32
N SER A 46 7.65 5.71 15.12
CA SER A 46 7.68 5.64 16.57
C SER A 46 7.45 4.22 17.08
N GLY A 47 7.73 4.01 18.37
CA GLY A 47 7.39 2.74 19.04
C GLY A 47 5.88 2.44 19.03
N THR A 48 5.04 3.48 19.00
CA THR A 48 3.58 3.35 18.89
C THR A 48 3.18 2.78 17.53
N ASP A 49 3.82 3.24 16.44
CA ASP A 49 3.53 2.75 15.08
C ASP A 49 3.86 1.25 14.95
N ILE A 50 4.97 0.82 15.57
CA ILE A 50 5.35 -0.59 15.66
C ILE A 50 4.27 -1.40 16.39
N VAL A 51 3.79 -0.90 17.54
CA VAL A 51 2.73 -1.57 18.32
C VAL A 51 1.44 -1.66 17.50
N THR A 52 1.04 -0.59 16.81
CA THR A 52 -0.16 -0.56 15.96
C THR A 52 -0.04 -1.58 14.82
N ALA A 53 1.06 -1.57 14.07
CA ALA A 53 1.33 -2.52 12.99
C ALA A 53 1.23 -3.98 13.48
N CYS A 54 1.72 -4.25 14.69
CA CYS A 54 1.67 -5.59 15.25
C CYS A 54 0.29 -5.99 15.79
N LYS A 55 -0.46 -5.05 16.36
CA LYS A 55 -1.86 -5.27 16.75
C LYS A 55 -2.69 -5.62 15.52
N GLU A 56 -2.46 -4.93 14.39
CA GLU A 56 -3.11 -5.27 13.13
C GLU A 56 -2.73 -6.66 12.60
N LEU A 57 -1.44 -7.02 12.60
CA LEU A 57 -1.00 -8.37 12.21
C LEU A 57 -1.65 -9.45 13.08
N THR A 58 -1.75 -9.20 14.39
CA THR A 58 -2.41 -10.12 15.32
C THR A 58 -3.92 -10.21 15.03
N GLY A 59 -4.58 -9.08 14.76
CA GLY A 59 -5.99 -9.03 14.35
C GLY A 59 -6.27 -9.78 13.04
N ARG A 60 -5.29 -9.80 12.12
CA ARG A 60 -5.32 -10.60 10.88
C ARG A 60 -5.05 -12.11 11.11
N GLY A 61 -4.84 -12.55 12.36
CA GLY A 61 -4.60 -13.95 12.71
C GLY A 61 -3.14 -14.40 12.64
N VAL A 62 -2.18 -13.47 12.50
CA VAL A 62 -0.75 -13.81 12.46
C VAL A 62 -0.27 -14.21 13.85
N ARG A 63 0.05 -15.50 14.03
CA ARG A 63 0.49 -16.05 15.32
C ARG A 63 1.96 -15.73 15.65
N LYS A 64 2.80 -15.59 14.63
CA LYS A 64 4.23 -15.27 14.77
C LYS A 64 4.56 -14.07 13.91
N ILE A 65 4.78 -12.93 14.56
CA ILE A 65 5.11 -11.68 13.88
C ILE A 65 6.61 -11.64 13.55
N SER A 66 6.92 -11.54 12.27
CA SER A 66 8.28 -11.33 11.76
C SER A 66 8.61 -9.84 11.67
N PRO A 67 9.86 -9.42 11.91
CA PRO A 67 10.27 -8.02 11.71
C PRO A 67 9.92 -7.49 10.31
N ASP A 68 10.04 -8.29 9.26
CA ASP A 68 9.77 -7.84 7.89
C ASP A 68 8.27 -7.63 7.64
N GLN A 69 7.40 -8.37 8.33
CA GLN A 69 5.95 -8.12 8.31
C GLN A 69 5.65 -6.78 9.00
N VAL A 70 6.31 -6.48 10.12
CA VAL A 70 6.14 -5.18 10.79
C VAL A 70 6.63 -4.05 9.89
N LYS A 71 7.78 -4.19 9.25
CA LYS A 71 8.27 -3.18 8.29
C LYS A 71 7.29 -2.98 7.14
N ALA A 72 6.79 -4.08 6.56
CA ALA A 72 5.80 -4.02 5.48
C ALA A 72 4.54 -3.28 5.93
N MET A 73 4.07 -3.51 7.14
CA MET A 73 2.90 -2.82 7.72
C MET A 73 3.15 -1.34 8.02
N LEU A 74 4.34 -0.99 8.51
CA LEU A 74 4.72 0.41 8.76
C LEU A 74 4.73 1.25 7.48
N HIS A 75 5.11 0.65 6.36
CA HIS A 75 5.04 1.28 5.04
C HIS A 75 3.70 1.07 4.33
N GLY A 76 2.94 0.07 4.75
CA GLY A 76 1.69 -0.40 4.14
C GLY A 76 0.45 0.33 4.62
N SER A 77 0.56 1.60 5.06
CA SER A 77 -0.62 2.47 5.25
C SER A 77 -1.22 2.91 3.91
N VAL A 78 -1.58 1.92 3.09
CA VAL A 78 -2.52 1.92 1.96
C VAL A 78 -3.13 0.51 2.01
N GLN A 79 -4.45 0.40 2.14
CA GLN A 79 -5.22 -0.85 2.38
C GLN A 79 -5.41 -1.23 3.86
N GLY A 80 -5.97 -0.28 4.60
CA GLY A 80 -7.12 -0.60 5.44
C GLY A 80 -8.39 -0.59 4.58
N GLU A 81 -8.46 -1.44 3.55
CA GLU A 81 -9.67 -1.67 2.77
C GLU A 81 -9.76 -3.17 2.54
N THR A 82 -10.78 -3.74 3.16
CA THR A 82 -11.49 -4.92 2.67
C THR A 82 -11.46 -4.97 1.14
N GLU A 83 -10.95 -6.08 0.61
CA GLU A 83 -11.52 -6.78 -0.55
C GLU A 83 -12.09 -5.88 -1.67
N GLU A 84 -11.27 -5.49 -2.64
CA GLU A 84 -11.63 -5.61 -4.06
C GLU A 84 -10.42 -5.35 -4.95
N THR A 85 -10.25 -6.25 -5.92
CA THR A 85 -9.77 -6.03 -7.29
C THR A 85 -8.64 -5.02 -7.54
N MET A 86 -7.57 -5.55 -8.13
CA MET A 86 -6.40 -4.86 -8.66
C MET A 86 -6.76 -3.79 -9.71
N GLU A 87 -7.18 -2.59 -9.32
CA GLU A 87 -7.19 -1.43 -10.21
C GLU A 87 -6.68 -0.18 -9.47
N PRO A 88 -5.73 0.59 -10.04
CA PRO A 88 -5.24 1.81 -9.40
C PRO A 88 -6.39 2.81 -9.27
N PRO A 89 -6.50 3.57 -8.15
CA PRO A 89 -7.52 4.58 -7.99
C PRO A 89 -7.29 5.70 -9.01
N VAL A 90 -8.06 5.68 -10.09
CA VAL A 90 -8.13 6.79 -11.04
C VAL A 90 -8.78 7.95 -10.30
N LEU A 91 -8.04 9.04 -10.09
CA LEU A 91 -8.61 10.25 -9.47
C LEU A 91 -9.85 10.69 -10.29
N PRO A 92 -10.94 11.18 -9.68
CA PRO A 92 -12.17 11.53 -10.41
C PRO A 92 -11.93 12.47 -11.61
N ALA A 93 -10.94 13.35 -11.50
CA ALA A 93 -10.51 14.25 -12.58
C ALA A 93 -9.82 13.54 -13.76
N GLN A 94 -9.14 12.42 -13.51
CA GLN A 94 -8.54 11.60 -14.56
C GLN A 94 -9.61 10.76 -15.29
N GLN A 95 -10.64 10.31 -14.57
CA GLN A 95 -11.75 9.58 -15.18
C GLN A 95 -12.54 10.45 -16.15
N GLU A 96 -12.87 11.69 -15.77
CA GLU A 96 -13.56 12.64 -16.68
C GLU A 96 -12.75 12.90 -17.96
N ASN A 97 -11.43 13.03 -17.85
CA ASN A 97 -10.56 13.24 -19.01
C ASN A 97 -10.55 12.03 -19.95
N ILE A 98 -10.49 10.81 -19.41
CA ILE A 98 -10.52 9.58 -20.20
C ILE A 98 -11.87 9.43 -20.91
N GLU A 99 -12.98 9.69 -20.21
CA GLU A 99 -14.32 9.64 -20.81
C GLU A 99 -14.48 10.67 -21.93
N ARG A 100 -14.02 11.91 -21.71
CA ARG A 100 -14.09 12.97 -22.72
C ARG A 100 -13.24 12.64 -23.96
N GLU A 101 -12.01 12.15 -23.75
CA GLU A 101 -11.10 11.80 -24.84
C GLU A 101 -11.61 10.58 -25.63
N ALA A 102 -12.19 9.59 -24.95
CA ALA A 102 -12.82 8.44 -25.61
C ALA A 102 -14.04 8.84 -26.45
N VAL A 103 -14.86 9.78 -25.98
CA VAL A 103 -16.01 10.33 -26.73
C VAL A 103 -15.52 11.09 -27.97
N ASP A 104 -14.52 11.95 -27.84
CA ASP A 104 -13.96 12.73 -28.96
C ASP A 104 -13.38 11.82 -30.06
N MET A 105 -12.64 10.78 -29.66
CA MET A 105 -12.15 9.77 -30.60
C MET A 105 -13.28 9.01 -31.31
N LEU A 106 -14.35 8.63 -30.59
CA LEU A 106 -15.48 7.92 -31.17
C LEU A 106 -16.28 8.81 -32.14
N GLU A 107 -16.45 10.08 -31.80
CA GLU A 107 -17.06 11.07 -32.71
C GLU A 107 -16.20 11.28 -33.96
N GLY A 108 -14.88 11.35 -33.83
CA GLY A 108 -13.96 11.42 -34.97
C GLY A 108 -14.06 10.20 -35.90
N ILE A 109 -14.12 8.99 -35.34
CA ILE A 109 -14.32 7.75 -36.10
C ILE A 109 -15.71 7.72 -36.75
N THR A 110 -16.75 8.18 -36.04
CA THR A 110 -18.12 8.26 -36.56
C THR A 110 -18.21 9.25 -37.71
N ALA A 111 -17.60 10.44 -37.56
CA ALA A 111 -17.53 11.47 -38.59
C ALA A 111 -16.84 10.97 -39.86
N LEU A 112 -15.74 10.21 -39.71
CA LEU A 112 -15.08 9.52 -40.82
C LEU A 112 -16.03 8.53 -41.49
N MET A 113 -16.69 7.64 -40.74
CA MET A 113 -17.63 6.67 -41.30
C MET A 113 -18.85 7.32 -41.98
N THR A 114 -19.35 8.46 -41.49
CA THR A 114 -20.43 9.21 -42.13
C THR A 114 -19.97 10.04 -43.32
N GLY A 115 -18.73 10.53 -43.34
CA GLY A 115 -18.14 11.29 -44.44
C GLY A 115 -17.89 10.49 -45.72
N TYR A 116 -17.90 9.16 -45.65
CA TYR A 116 -17.80 8.28 -46.82
C TYR A 116 -19.15 7.97 -47.52
N ASN A 117 -20.27 8.57 -47.07
CA ASN A 117 -21.58 8.36 -47.72
C ASN A 117 -21.91 9.36 -48.85
N GLU A 118 -21.06 10.35 -49.16
CA GLU A 118 -21.34 11.34 -50.21
C GLU A 118 -20.54 11.19 -51.51
N VAL A 119 -19.69 10.17 -51.68
CA VAL A 119 -18.80 10.08 -52.87
C VAL A 119 -18.79 8.76 -53.65
N HIS A 120 -19.69 7.81 -53.36
CA HIS A 120 -19.80 6.59 -54.18
C HIS A 120 -21.23 6.27 -54.61
N ASP A 121 -21.90 7.22 -55.28
CA ASP A 121 -23.00 6.89 -56.19
C ASP A 121 -22.86 7.71 -57.49
N ILE A 122 -21.89 7.32 -58.32
CA ILE A 122 -21.96 7.58 -59.76
C ILE A 122 -21.51 6.31 -60.46
N ILE A 123 -22.47 5.43 -60.70
CA ILE A 123 -22.37 4.41 -61.74
C ILE A 123 -22.47 5.13 -63.09
N PRO A 124 -21.55 4.93 -64.04
CA PRO A 124 -21.94 4.89 -65.43
C PRO A 124 -21.81 3.45 -65.93
N THR A 125 -22.96 2.83 -66.14
CA THR A 125 -23.12 1.67 -66.99
C THR A 125 -22.88 2.12 -68.41
N ILE A 126 -21.86 1.55 -69.06
CA ILE A 126 -21.79 1.39 -70.51
C ILE A 126 -21.07 0.10 -70.83
#